data_AF-A0A924BC40-F1
#
_entry.id   AF-A0A924BC40-F1
#
_cell.length_a   1.000
_cell.length_b   1.000
_cell.length_c   1.000
_cell.angle_alpha   90.00
_cell.angle_beta   90.00
_cell.angle_gamma   90.00
#
_symmetry.space_group_name_H-M   'P 1'
#
loop_
_entity.id
_entity.type
_entity.pdbx_description
1 polymer ?
#
loop_
_entity_poly.entity_id
_entity_poly.type
_entity_poly.pdbx_seq_one_letter_code
_entity_poly.pdbx_strand_id
1 'polypeptide(L)'
;MHLSIGPLRITLAKTYRHGNALYYQRHVPKDLRSRYPSRVLKHNLQTLDPVKAARQVEGLERRYDAEFAALRADPASSPQALQVHADSFLVGFGLVPQGAPNDPAAMDRLHEYIDDKRGRFAGGDERVYASADESEYLTPVELEAGARLHRVARVTLDEALEVYLRAHENRDNLKFVTYQRRAFATLTATA
;
A
#
# COMPACT_ATOMS: atom_id res chain seq x y z
N MET A 1 -6.73 -26.34 9.92
CA MET A 1 -7.85 -27.16 9.43
C MET A 1 -7.33 -28.51 8.95
N HIS A 2 -8.10 -29.59 9.12
CA HIS A 2 -7.78 -30.92 8.58
C HIS A 2 -8.67 -31.19 7.37
N LEU A 3 -8.08 -31.63 6.26
CA LEU A 3 -8.78 -32.04 5.04
C LEU A 3 -8.40 -33.47 4.70
N SER A 4 -9.38 -34.28 4.33
CA SER A 4 -9.18 -35.66 3.90
C SER A 4 -9.39 -35.78 2.40
N ILE A 5 -8.38 -36.29 1.68
CA ILE A 5 -8.50 -36.68 0.26
C ILE A 5 -8.31 -38.19 0.22
N GLY A 6 -9.43 -38.93 0.18
CA GLY A 6 -9.39 -40.40 0.29
C GLY A 6 -8.70 -40.84 1.61
N PRO A 7 -7.67 -41.71 1.57
CA PRO A 7 -6.96 -42.15 2.78
C PRO A 7 -5.96 -41.12 3.33
N LEU A 8 -5.64 -40.06 2.58
CA LEU A 8 -4.64 -39.07 2.98
C LEU A 8 -5.27 -37.94 3.80
N ARG A 9 -4.70 -37.68 4.98
CA ARG A 9 -5.08 -36.57 5.85
C ARG A 9 -4.06 -35.45 5.72
N ILE A 10 -4.50 -34.31 5.19
CA ILE A 10 -3.68 -33.11 4.98
C ILE A 10 -4.06 -32.08 6.04
N THR A 11 -3.07 -31.58 6.78
CA THR A 11 -3.26 -30.51 7.76
C THR A 11 -2.82 -29.20 7.13
N LEU A 12 -3.78 -28.31 6.88
CA LEU A 12 -3.52 -26.95 6.42
C LEU A 12 -3.56 -26.02 7.64
N ALA A 13 -2.38 -25.60 8.10
CA ALA A 13 -2.26 -24.65 9.20
C ALA A 13 -2.84 -23.28 8.80
N LYS A 14 -3.37 -22.54 9.78
CA LYS A 14 -3.81 -21.13 9.61
C LYS A 14 -4.88 -20.92 8.53
N THR A 15 -5.61 -21.97 8.17
CA THR A 15 -6.76 -21.88 7.28
C THR A 15 -8.04 -22.35 7.95
N TYR A 16 -9.15 -21.76 7.50
CA TYR A 16 -10.50 -22.19 7.83
C TYR A 16 -11.37 -22.16 6.57
N ARG A 17 -12.41 -22.99 6.54
CA ARG A 17 -13.39 -23.00 5.46
C ARG A 17 -14.53 -22.05 5.80
N HIS A 18 -14.95 -21.25 4.84
CA HIS A 18 -16.15 -20.45 4.97
C HIS A 18 -16.89 -20.44 3.63
N GLY A 19 -18.08 -21.05 3.61
CA GLY A 19 -18.85 -21.28 2.40
C GLY A 19 -18.08 -22.12 1.37
N ASN A 20 -17.97 -21.59 0.15
CA ASN A 20 -17.36 -22.25 -1.00
C ASN A 20 -15.88 -21.89 -1.23
N ALA A 21 -15.20 -21.32 -0.22
CA ALA A 21 -13.79 -20.99 -0.33
C ALA A 21 -13.04 -21.26 0.99
N LEU A 22 -11.73 -21.47 0.86
CA LEU A 22 -10.80 -21.49 1.98
C LEU A 22 -10.31 -20.08 2.26
N TYR A 23 -10.13 -19.77 3.54
CA TYR A 23 -9.62 -18.51 4.02
C TYR A 23 -8.33 -18.76 4.80
N TYR A 24 -7.36 -17.88 4.60
CA TYR A 24 -6.17 -17.76 5.41
C TYR A 24 -6.43 -16.79 6.56
N GLN A 25 -5.98 -17.14 7.76
CA GLN A 25 -6.08 -16.32 8.96
C GLN A 25 -4.76 -16.31 9.71
N ARG A 26 -4.22 -15.12 9.95
CA ARG A 26 -3.02 -14.93 10.77
C ARG A 26 -3.18 -13.77 11.74
N HIS A 27 -2.69 -13.96 12.96
CA HIS A 27 -2.64 -12.90 13.95
C HIS A 27 -1.45 -11.98 13.71
N VAL A 28 -1.68 -10.67 13.85
CA VAL A 28 -0.59 -9.69 13.88
C VAL A 28 0.14 -9.80 15.23
N PRO A 29 1.47 -9.95 15.22
CA PRO A 29 2.31 -9.97 16.43
C PRO A 29 2.08 -8.74 17.31
N LYS A 30 2.15 -8.90 18.65
CA LYS A 30 1.78 -7.86 19.62
C LYS A 30 2.57 -6.55 19.43
N ASP A 31 3.84 -6.69 19.10
CA ASP A 31 4.82 -5.65 18.79
C ASP A 31 4.46 -4.80 17.56
N LEU A 32 3.74 -5.38 16.60
CA LEU A 32 3.37 -4.70 15.35
C LEU A 32 1.92 -4.21 15.34
N ARG A 33 1.12 -4.50 16.39
CA ARG A 33 -0.32 -4.18 16.41
C ARG A 33 -0.64 -2.71 16.27
N SER A 34 0.21 -1.81 16.77
CA SER A 34 0.01 -0.37 16.65
C SER A 34 0.13 0.14 15.21
N ARG A 35 0.77 -0.64 14.33
CA ARG A 35 1.07 -0.29 12.93
C ARG A 35 0.06 -0.87 11.94
N TYR A 36 -0.83 -1.75 12.40
CA TYR A 36 -1.83 -2.40 11.56
C TYR A 36 -3.25 -1.98 11.95
N PRO A 37 -4.15 -1.81 10.97
CA PRO A 37 -5.54 -1.45 11.23
C PRO A 37 -6.34 -2.56 11.92
N SER A 38 -5.88 -3.82 11.86
CA SER A 38 -6.58 -4.98 12.44
C SER A 38 -5.61 -5.96 13.11
N ARG A 39 -6.10 -6.62 14.17
CA ARG A 39 -5.35 -7.63 14.93
C ARG A 39 -5.23 -8.98 14.20
N VAL A 40 -6.03 -9.17 13.15
CA VAL A 40 -6.12 -10.42 12.39
C VAL A 40 -6.13 -10.10 10.90
N LEU A 41 -5.17 -10.67 10.18
CA LEU A 41 -5.08 -10.66 8.73
C LEU A 41 -5.91 -11.82 8.20
N LYS A 42 -6.85 -11.52 7.29
CA LYS A 42 -7.72 -12.51 6.66
C LYS A 42 -7.62 -12.37 5.15
N HIS A 43 -7.37 -13.48 4.47
CA HIS A 43 -7.33 -13.52 3.00
C HIS A 43 -8.21 -14.66 2.47
N ASN A 44 -9.08 -14.35 1.51
CA ASN A 44 -9.82 -15.38 0.78
C ASN A 44 -8.88 -16.02 -0.26
N LEU A 45 -8.74 -17.35 -0.21
CA LEU A 45 -7.88 -18.12 -1.14
C LEU A 45 -8.59 -18.46 -2.45
N GLN A 46 -9.90 -18.15 -2.55
CA GLN A 46 -10.75 -18.36 -3.73
C GLN A 46 -10.68 -19.80 -4.29
N THR A 47 -10.33 -20.76 -3.43
CA THR A 47 -10.16 -22.15 -3.82
C THR A 47 -10.62 -23.08 -2.71
N LEU A 48 -11.13 -24.24 -3.11
CA LEU A 48 -11.38 -25.39 -2.23
C LEU A 48 -10.33 -26.48 -2.42
N ASP A 49 -9.46 -26.35 -3.42
CA ASP A 49 -8.41 -27.32 -3.70
C ASP A 49 -7.32 -27.22 -2.63
N PRO A 50 -7.13 -28.26 -1.79
CA PRO A 50 -6.14 -28.26 -0.71
C PRO A 50 -4.71 -28.02 -1.18
N VAL A 51 -4.34 -28.54 -2.36
CA VAL A 51 -2.97 -28.44 -2.87
C VAL A 51 -2.68 -27.01 -3.35
N LYS A 52 -3.65 -26.39 -4.04
CA LYS A 52 -3.56 -24.98 -4.44
C LYS A 52 -3.59 -24.06 -3.23
N ALA A 53 -4.45 -24.34 -2.26
CA ALA A 53 -4.52 -23.61 -1.00
C ALA A 53 -3.19 -23.70 -0.23
N ALA A 54 -2.56 -24.87 -0.16
CA ALA A 54 -1.26 -25.04 0.51
C ALA A 54 -0.19 -24.11 -0.08
N ARG A 55 -0.07 -24.07 -1.41
CA ARG A 55 0.89 -23.20 -2.11
C ARG A 55 0.62 -21.71 -1.87
N GLN A 56 -0.65 -21.31 -1.88
CA GLN A 56 -1.03 -19.92 -1.63
C GLN A 56 -0.76 -19.52 -0.17
N VAL A 57 -1.08 -20.39 0.79
CA VAL A 57 -0.80 -20.18 2.21
C VAL A 57 0.69 -20.03 2.44
N GLU A 58 1.51 -20.88 1.84
CA GLU A 58 2.96 -20.80 1.96
C GLU A 58 3.51 -19.47 1.38
N GLY A 59 2.98 -19.04 0.24
CA GLY A 59 3.31 -17.73 -0.35
C GLY A 59 2.92 -16.55 0.55
N LEU A 60 1.73 -16.60 1.15
CA LEU A 60 1.24 -15.58 2.09
C LEU A 60 2.05 -15.56 3.39
N GLU A 61 2.40 -16.74 3.93
CA GLU A 61 3.25 -16.87 5.11
C GLU A 61 4.61 -16.23 4.88
N ARG A 62 5.29 -16.56 3.78
CA ARG A 62 6.59 -15.97 3.44
C ARG A 62 6.50 -14.45 3.28
N ARG A 63 5.44 -13.94 2.66
CA ARG A 63 5.22 -12.49 2.50
C ARG A 63 5.07 -11.79 3.85
N TYR A 64 4.17 -12.28 4.69
CA TYR A 64 3.95 -11.67 6.01
C TYR A 64 5.13 -11.88 6.96
N ASP A 65 5.88 -12.99 6.85
CA ASP A 65 7.11 -13.19 7.59
C ASP A 65 8.18 -12.19 7.18
N ALA A 66 8.36 -11.97 5.87
CA ALA A 66 9.28 -10.96 5.35
C ALA A 66 8.84 -9.54 5.76
N GLU A 67 7.55 -9.24 5.70
CA GLU A 67 6.99 -7.94 6.12
C GLU A 67 7.18 -7.70 7.62
N PHE A 68 6.86 -8.68 8.47
CA PHE A 68 7.07 -8.55 9.91
C PHE A 68 8.56 -8.53 10.28
N ALA A 69 9.40 -9.28 9.57
CA ALA A 69 10.85 -9.22 9.76
C ALA A 69 11.41 -7.87 9.34
N ALA A 70 10.95 -7.31 8.22
CA ALA A 70 11.33 -5.97 7.77
C ALA A 70 10.91 -4.90 8.77
N LEU A 71 9.65 -4.93 9.24
CA LEU A 71 9.13 -3.98 10.23
C LEU A 71 9.82 -4.09 11.60
N ARG A 72 10.41 -5.23 11.92
CA ARG A 72 11.21 -5.43 13.14
C ARG A 72 12.68 -5.04 12.97
N ALA A 73 13.25 -5.33 11.81
CA ALA A 73 14.63 -4.98 11.47
C ALA A 73 14.78 -3.47 11.27
N ASP A 74 13.76 -2.84 10.70
CA ASP A 74 13.66 -1.41 10.53
C ASP A 74 12.20 -0.96 10.69
N PRO A 75 11.87 -0.29 11.80
CA PRO A 75 10.55 0.29 12.07
C PRO A 75 10.02 1.23 10.97
N ALA A 76 10.82 1.64 9.97
CA ALA A 76 10.38 2.48 8.86
C ALA A 76 10.09 1.72 7.54
N SER A 77 10.42 0.43 7.42
CA SER A 77 10.59 -0.21 6.11
C SER A 77 9.43 -1.10 5.65
N SER A 78 8.52 -0.51 4.88
CA SER A 78 8.05 -1.07 3.60
C SER A 78 7.55 0.11 2.76
N PRO A 79 8.27 0.53 1.70
CA PRO A 79 7.89 1.70 0.90
C PRO A 79 6.49 1.58 0.27
N GLN A 80 6.09 0.36 -0.12
CA GLN A 80 4.78 0.10 -0.73
C GLN A 80 3.65 0.09 0.30
N ALA A 81 3.89 -0.43 1.50
CA ALA A 81 2.91 -0.33 2.58
C ALA A 81 2.80 1.11 3.09
N LEU A 82 3.93 1.83 3.20
CA LEU A 82 3.99 3.23 3.57
C LEU A 82 3.17 4.10 2.63
N GLN A 83 3.29 3.86 1.33
CA GLN A 83 2.50 4.49 0.27
C GLN A 83 1.00 4.23 0.44
N VAL A 84 0.59 2.96 0.60
CA VAL A 84 -0.83 2.61 0.78
C VAL A 84 -1.41 3.23 2.06
N HIS A 85 -0.63 3.27 3.14
CA HIS A 85 -1.02 3.92 4.39
C HIS A 85 -1.10 5.44 4.25
N ALA A 86 -0.17 6.06 3.52
CA ALA A 86 -0.18 7.48 3.22
C ALA A 86 -1.40 7.89 2.39
N ASP A 87 -1.76 7.09 1.37
CA ASP A 87 -2.97 7.33 0.57
C ASP A 87 -4.24 7.20 1.41
N SER A 88 -4.30 6.19 2.29
CA SER A 88 -5.43 5.98 3.20
C SER A 88 -5.58 7.12 4.21
N PHE A 89 -4.45 7.67 4.68
CA PHE A 89 -4.43 8.82 5.56
C PHE A 89 -5.01 10.06 4.88
N LEU A 90 -4.58 10.37 3.64
CA LEU A 90 -5.10 11.50 2.86
C LEU A 90 -6.60 11.39 2.58
N VAL A 91 -7.07 10.20 2.21
CA VAL A 91 -8.50 9.93 1.97
C VAL A 91 -9.33 10.21 3.23
N GLY A 92 -8.80 9.97 4.42
CA GLY A 92 -9.46 10.28 5.69
C GLY A 92 -9.77 11.78 5.90
N PHE A 93 -8.99 12.67 5.28
CA PHE A 93 -9.24 14.11 5.29
C PHE A 93 -10.13 14.57 4.12
N GLY A 94 -10.50 13.67 3.22
CA GLY A 94 -11.18 13.99 1.96
C GLY A 94 -10.23 14.49 0.88
N LEU A 95 -8.93 14.18 1.00
CA LEU A 95 -7.90 14.57 0.05
C LEU A 95 -7.59 13.42 -0.93
N VAL A 96 -7.29 13.81 -2.16
CA VAL A 96 -6.88 12.94 -3.26
C VAL A 96 -5.34 12.98 -3.36
N PRO A 97 -4.66 11.83 -3.31
CA PRO A 97 -3.21 11.77 -3.49
C PRO A 97 -2.80 12.09 -4.94
N GLN A 98 -1.52 12.45 -5.15
CA GLN A 98 -0.91 12.63 -6.48
C GLN A 98 -1.33 13.90 -7.26
N GLY A 99 -1.63 15.00 -6.57
CA GLY A 99 -1.69 16.34 -7.18
C GLY A 99 -2.97 16.68 -7.93
N ALA A 100 -4.05 15.91 -7.77
CA ALA A 100 -5.39 16.38 -8.16
C ALA A 100 -5.76 17.62 -7.32
N PRO A 101 -6.53 18.58 -7.87
CA PRO A 101 -6.98 19.74 -7.10
C PRO A 101 -7.84 19.27 -5.93
N ASN A 102 -7.33 19.50 -4.72
CA ASN A 102 -8.01 19.21 -3.48
C ASN A 102 -8.84 20.40 -3.03
N ASP A 103 -9.96 20.13 -2.35
CA ASP A 103 -10.78 21.15 -1.72
C ASP A 103 -9.94 21.95 -0.69
N PRO A 104 -9.88 23.29 -0.79
CA PRO A 104 -9.19 24.13 0.18
C PRO A 104 -9.60 23.83 1.63
N ALA A 105 -10.89 23.57 1.89
CA ALA A 105 -11.37 23.27 3.24
C ALA A 105 -10.89 21.90 3.77
N ALA A 106 -10.52 20.97 2.87
CA ALA A 106 -9.89 19.70 3.25
C ALA A 106 -8.39 19.86 3.53
N MET A 107 -7.72 20.74 2.78
CA MET A 107 -6.33 21.10 3.01
C MET A 107 -6.16 21.85 4.33
N ASP A 108 -7.05 22.80 4.63
CA ASP A 108 -7.03 23.56 5.89
C ASP A 108 -7.17 22.62 7.10
N ARG A 109 -8.06 21.63 7.02
CA ARG A 109 -8.21 20.59 8.07
C ARG A 109 -6.94 19.76 8.27
N LEU A 110 -6.19 19.47 7.20
CA LEU A 110 -4.91 18.77 7.30
C LEU A 110 -3.84 19.68 7.91
N HIS A 111 -3.78 20.95 7.50
CA HIS A 111 -2.84 21.93 8.08
C HIS A 111 -3.11 22.14 9.57
N GLU A 112 -4.37 22.31 9.97
CA GLU A 112 -4.76 22.42 11.38
C GLU A 112 -4.31 21.19 12.19
N TYR A 113 -4.46 19.98 11.63
CA TYR A 113 -4.01 18.75 12.27
C TYR A 113 -2.48 18.71 12.47
N ILE A 114 -1.71 19.15 11.47
CA ILE A 114 -0.24 19.20 11.53
C ILE A 114 0.22 20.29 12.51
N ASP A 115 -0.39 21.47 12.48
CA ASP A 115 -0.08 22.60 13.36
C ASP A 115 -0.39 22.29 14.82
N ASP A 116 -1.51 21.60 15.10
CA ASP A 116 -1.84 21.12 16.44
C ASP A 116 -0.81 20.09 16.95
N LYS A 117 -0.35 19.18 16.10
CA LYS A 117 0.76 18.27 16.45
C LYS A 117 2.07 19.01 16.74
N ARG A 118 2.42 19.97 15.89
CA ARG A 118 3.60 20.82 16.06
C ARG A 118 3.53 21.65 17.34
N GLY A 119 2.37 22.21 17.65
CA GLY A 119 2.09 22.96 18.88
C GLY A 119 2.23 22.10 20.13
N ARG A 120 1.71 20.87 20.11
CA ARG A 120 1.88 19.91 21.20
C ARG A 120 3.34 19.50 21.40
N PHE A 121 4.08 19.29 20.31
CA PHE A 121 5.50 18.97 20.37
C PHE A 121 6.31 20.14 20.97
N ALA A 122 6.03 21.36 20.52
CA ALA A 122 6.70 22.57 20.99
C ALA A 122 6.34 22.92 22.45
N GLY A 123 5.19 22.48 22.96
CA GLY A 123 4.79 22.70 24.35
C GLY A 123 4.67 24.18 24.74
N GLY A 124 4.43 25.07 23.78
CA GLY A 124 4.38 26.52 23.97
C GLY A 124 5.72 27.25 23.80
N ASP A 125 6.80 26.54 23.43
CA ASP A 125 8.07 27.17 23.05
C ASP A 125 8.03 27.61 21.58
N GLU A 126 7.96 28.92 21.35
CA GLU A 126 7.91 29.54 20.03
C GLU A 126 9.12 29.20 19.15
N ARG A 127 10.31 29.03 19.74
CA ARG A 127 11.52 28.68 18.98
C ARG A 127 11.45 27.26 18.48
N VAL A 128 11.05 26.34 19.35
CA VAL A 128 10.86 24.93 18.99
C VAL A 128 9.73 24.81 17.97
N TYR A 129 8.63 25.55 18.16
CA TYR A 129 7.57 25.63 17.16
C TYR A 129 8.15 26.06 15.82
N ALA A 130 8.86 27.18 15.73
CA ALA A 130 9.36 27.71 14.46
C ALA A 130 10.42 26.84 13.77
N SER A 131 11.26 26.11 14.52
CA SER A 131 12.46 25.44 13.98
C SER A 131 12.46 23.90 14.03
N ALA A 132 11.46 23.25 14.63
CA ALA A 132 11.40 21.79 14.71
C ALA A 132 11.34 21.15 13.32
N ASP A 133 12.10 20.06 13.13
CA ASP A 133 12.02 19.28 11.90
C ASP A 133 10.72 18.45 11.88
N GLU A 134 10.09 18.36 10.71
CA GLU A 134 8.84 17.64 10.53
C GLU A 134 8.92 16.17 10.97
N SER A 135 10.10 15.55 10.85
CA SER A 135 10.32 14.16 11.28
C SER A 135 10.34 13.96 12.79
N GLU A 136 10.45 15.03 13.59
CA GLU A 136 10.46 14.97 15.04
C GLU A 136 9.04 14.81 15.63
N TYR A 137 8.03 15.30 14.92
CA TYR A 137 6.63 15.31 15.39
C TYR A 137 5.63 14.65 14.44
N LEU A 138 6.02 14.35 13.20
CA LEU A 138 5.21 13.59 12.25
C LEU A 138 5.66 12.13 12.16
N THR A 139 4.70 11.25 11.90
CA THR A 139 4.96 9.84 11.64
C THR A 139 5.47 9.65 10.20
N PRO A 140 6.18 8.54 9.91
CA PRO A 140 6.62 8.23 8.54
C PRO A 140 5.49 8.21 7.50
N VAL A 141 4.28 7.81 7.90
CA VAL A 141 3.09 7.80 7.03
C VAL A 141 2.64 9.21 6.67
N GLU A 142 2.71 10.14 7.63
CA GLU A 142 2.32 11.55 7.45
C GLU A 142 3.34 12.30 6.58
N LEU A 143 4.63 12.03 6.77
CA LEU A 143 5.69 12.55 5.92
C LEU A 143 5.52 12.07 4.46
N GLU A 144 5.26 10.77 4.25
CA GLU A 144 5.00 10.24 2.90
C GLU A 144 3.69 10.79 2.31
N ALA A 145 2.66 11.03 3.14
CA ALA A 145 1.41 11.65 2.70
C ALA A 145 1.63 13.10 2.22
N GLY A 146 2.40 13.90 2.96
CA GLY A 146 2.81 15.24 2.55
C GLY A 146 3.59 15.21 1.23
N ALA A 147 4.56 14.30 1.13
CA ALA A 147 5.33 14.10 -0.11
C ALA A 147 4.44 13.72 -1.31
N ARG A 148 3.31 13.04 -1.08
CA ARG A 148 2.35 12.64 -2.13
C ARG A 148 1.35 13.72 -2.54
N LEU A 149 1.08 14.70 -1.67
CA LEU A 149 0.33 15.90 -2.05
C LEU A 149 1.18 16.82 -2.94
N HIS A 150 2.47 16.93 -2.65
CA HIS A 150 3.40 17.82 -3.36
C HIS A 150 4.12 17.16 -4.56
N ARG A 151 4.17 15.82 -4.63
CA ARG A 151 4.58 15.13 -5.86
C ARG A 151 3.54 15.43 -6.94
N VAL A 152 3.87 16.39 -7.80
CA VAL A 152 3.45 16.34 -9.20
C VAL A 152 3.86 14.95 -9.66
N ALA A 153 2.89 14.06 -9.86
CA ALA A 153 3.15 12.71 -10.34
C ALA A 153 4.06 12.86 -11.57
N ARG A 154 5.31 12.41 -11.46
CA ARG A 154 6.15 12.27 -12.65
C ARG A 154 5.48 11.16 -13.45
N VAL A 155 4.54 11.54 -14.32
CA VAL A 155 3.87 10.64 -15.25
C VAL A 155 4.98 9.84 -15.90
N THR A 156 5.00 8.54 -15.64
CA THR A 156 6.00 7.68 -16.25
C THR A 156 5.78 7.67 -17.77
N LEU A 157 6.84 7.50 -18.56
CA LEU A 157 6.69 7.47 -20.02
C LEU A 157 5.69 6.39 -20.48
N ASP A 158 5.56 5.31 -19.71
CA ASP A 158 4.57 4.24 -19.91
C ASP A 158 3.14 4.73 -19.65
N GLU A 159 2.90 5.49 -18.58
CA GLU A 159 1.57 6.07 -18.31
C GLU A 159 1.19 7.13 -19.35
N ALA A 160 2.15 7.95 -19.79
CA ALA A 160 1.94 8.92 -20.87
C ALA A 160 1.59 8.21 -22.19
N LEU A 161 2.25 7.08 -22.49
CA LEU A 161 1.95 6.26 -23.66
C LEU A 161 0.52 5.70 -23.60
N GLU A 162 0.10 5.17 -22.46
CA GLU A 162 -1.25 4.62 -22.30
C GLU A 162 -2.33 5.70 -22.47
N VAL A 163 -2.08 6.92 -21.98
CA VAL A 163 -2.98 8.06 -22.21
C VAL A 163 -3.02 8.43 -23.70
N TYR A 164 -1.86 8.52 -24.36
CA TYR A 164 -1.79 8.78 -25.81
C TYR A 164 -2.55 7.72 -26.62
N LEU A 165 -2.32 6.43 -26.35
CA LEU A 165 -2.97 5.34 -27.07
C LEU A 165 -4.49 5.34 -26.86
N ARG A 166 -5.01 5.77 -25.71
CA ARG A 166 -6.46 5.89 -25.47
C ARG A 166 -7.11 7.01 -26.27
N ALA A 167 -6.39 8.11 -26.47
CA ALA A 167 -6.86 9.28 -27.19
C ALA A 167 -6.60 9.21 -28.71
N HIS A 168 -5.77 8.28 -29.17
CA HIS A 168 -5.39 8.17 -30.58
C HIS A 168 -6.50 7.56 -31.44
N GLU A 169 -6.64 8.06 -32.67
CA GLU A 169 -7.63 7.59 -33.66
C GLU A 169 -7.48 6.09 -33.99
N ASN A 170 -6.25 5.57 -33.93
CA ASN A 170 -5.92 4.17 -34.26
C ASN A 170 -5.82 3.26 -33.02
N ARG A 171 -6.44 3.62 -31.90
CA ARG A 171 -6.38 2.85 -30.64
C ARG A 171 -6.90 1.42 -30.76
N ASP A 172 -7.87 1.18 -31.64
CA ASP A 172 -8.47 -0.14 -31.83
C ASP A 172 -7.65 -1.02 -32.81
N ASN A 173 -6.61 -0.46 -33.42
CA ASN A 173 -5.70 -1.21 -34.28
C ASN A 173 -4.62 -1.90 -33.44
N LEU A 174 -4.79 -3.21 -33.23
CA LEU A 174 -3.89 -4.04 -32.43
C LEU A 174 -2.44 -4.01 -32.89
N LYS A 175 -2.17 -3.90 -34.20
CA LYS A 175 -0.79 -3.84 -34.71
C LYS A 175 -0.12 -2.52 -34.33
N PHE A 176 -0.85 -1.41 -34.43
CA PHE A 176 -0.38 -0.08 -34.04
C PHE A 176 -0.09 0.01 -32.54
N VAL A 177 -1.03 -0.43 -31.70
CA VAL A 177 -0.86 -0.43 -30.23
C VAL A 177 0.33 -1.29 -29.80
N THR A 178 0.45 -2.50 -30.36
CA THR A 178 1.55 -3.41 -30.02
C THR A 178 2.90 -2.85 -30.46
N TYR A 179 2.95 -2.22 -31.63
CA TYR A 179 4.17 -1.57 -32.11
C TYR A 179 4.60 -0.43 -31.19
N GLN A 180 3.68 0.47 -30.81
CA GLN A 180 4.01 1.60 -29.95
C GLN A 180 4.45 1.17 -28.55
N ARG A 181 3.80 0.15 -27.96
CA ARG A 181 4.24 -0.42 -26.68
C ARG A 181 5.65 -1.02 -26.76
N ARG A 182 5.99 -1.71 -27.86
CA ARG A 182 7.34 -2.26 -28.07
C ARG A 182 8.40 -1.19 -28.28
N ALA A 183 8.08 -0.16 -29.07
CA ALA A 183 9.00 0.95 -29.30
C ALA A 183 9.28 1.73 -28.00
N PHE A 184 8.24 2.01 -27.20
CA PHE A 184 8.43 2.67 -25.90
C PHE A 184 9.16 1.80 -24.88
N ALA A 185 8.93 0.47 -24.88
CA ALA A 185 9.68 -0.44 -24.03
C ALA A 185 11.20 -0.38 -24.29
N THR A 186 11.65 -0.08 -25.52
CA THR A 186 13.07 0.12 -25.81
C THR A 186 13.65 1.44 -25.27
N LEU A 187 12.79 2.43 -24.99
CA LEU A 187 13.18 3.72 -24.41
C LEU A 187 13.19 3.68 -22.88
N THR A 188 12.37 2.84 -22.26
CA THR A 188 12.32 2.64 -20.81
C THR A 188 13.23 1.53 -20.32
N ALA A 189 13.63 0.58 -21.18
CA ALA A 189 14.67 -0.41 -20.90
C ALA A 189 16.07 0.22 -20.97
N THR A 190 16.48 0.87 -19.88
CA THR A 190 17.90 1.17 -19.62
C THR A 190 18.57 -0.06 -18.99
N ALA A 191 19.82 -0.32 -19.38
CA ALA A 191 20.67 -1.42 -18.91
C ALA A 191 20.93 -1.39 -17.39
#